data_AF-A0A945V8H5-F1
#
_entry.id   AF-A0A945V8H5-F1
#
_cell.length_a   1.000
_cell.length_b   1.000
_cell.length_c   1.000
_cell.angle_alpha   90.00
_cell.angle_beta   90.00
_cell.angle_gamma   90.00
#
_symmetry.space_group_name_H-M   'P 1'
#
loop_
_entity.id
_entity.type
_entity.pdbx_description
1 polymer ?
#
loop_
_entity_poly.entity_id
_entity_poly.type
_entity_poly.pdbx_seq_one_letter_code
_entity_poly.pdbx_strand_id
1 'polypeptide(L)'
;MYNWDYIEEHISEIIVKHTTISDPELAMAKANSIVDAWLDGKSFEKIIANDKPPNEDADKLMEASAHLDLAIKALMKIGHIGNRALLSQSNDDISQKRTHEYTQTEASYSEILAKSLLPLSDHIKSASSLIKHDDLGLVAILSNTKKNPPRKKGRKQNFRALNVTRACAVIFEAGTGLKAKITRNTYVDSSTAGGAFHAFLSEVFKFLGIKASAEHFIKELRSEEMRK
;
A
#
# COMPACT_ATOMS: atom_id res chain seq x y z
N MET A 1 -14.18 -6.66 1.53
CA MET A 1 -13.61 -7.71 2.40
C MET A 1 -13.18 -8.85 1.48
N TYR A 2 -11.97 -9.40 1.63
CA TYR A 2 -11.58 -10.56 0.84
C TYR A 2 -12.31 -11.80 1.38
N ASN A 3 -12.80 -12.66 0.49
CA ASN A 3 -13.31 -13.97 0.88
C ASN A 3 -12.11 -14.90 0.99
N TRP A 4 -11.62 -15.09 2.22
CA TRP A 4 -10.38 -15.83 2.47
C TRP A 4 -10.49 -17.30 2.14
N ASP A 5 -11.60 -17.92 2.51
CA ASP A 5 -11.88 -19.34 2.22
C ASP A 5 -11.84 -19.59 0.71
N TYR A 6 -12.46 -18.69 -0.09
CA TYR A 6 -12.41 -18.77 -1.55
C TYR A 6 -10.99 -18.61 -2.12
N ILE A 7 -10.19 -17.70 -1.55
CA ILE A 7 -8.81 -17.48 -2.03
C ILE A 7 -7.94 -18.69 -1.71
N GLU A 8 -8.06 -19.24 -0.50
CA GLU A 8 -7.32 -20.42 -0.06
C GLU A 8 -7.69 -21.66 -0.89
N GLU A 9 -8.99 -21.91 -1.05
CA GLU A 9 -9.51 -23.05 -1.82
C GLU A 9 -8.99 -23.01 -3.26
N HIS A 10 -9.14 -21.87 -3.95
CA HIS A 10 -8.73 -21.76 -5.34
C HIS A 10 -7.21 -21.86 -5.54
N ILE A 11 -6.40 -21.33 -4.61
CA ILE A 11 -4.95 -21.50 -4.67
C ILE A 11 -4.58 -22.97 -4.39
N SER A 12 -5.28 -23.64 -3.48
CA SER A 12 -5.08 -25.07 -3.21
C SER A 12 -5.38 -25.91 -4.45
N GLU A 13 -6.47 -25.61 -5.18
CA GLU A 13 -6.79 -26.25 -6.47
C GLU A 13 -5.67 -26.04 -7.49
N ILE A 14 -5.11 -24.84 -7.58
CA ILE A 14 -3.98 -24.54 -8.47
C ILE A 14 -2.74 -25.36 -8.04
N ILE A 15 -2.46 -25.50 -6.75
CA ILE A 15 -1.32 -26.31 -6.25
C ILE A 15 -1.52 -27.78 -6.63
N VAL A 16 -2.68 -28.36 -6.36
CA VAL A 16 -3.00 -29.76 -6.68
C VAL A 16 -2.89 -30.02 -8.18
N LYS A 17 -3.32 -29.05 -9.01
CA LYS A 17 -3.24 -29.14 -10.48
C LYS A 17 -1.80 -29.17 -11.01
N HIS A 18 -0.88 -28.46 -10.37
CA HIS A 18 0.48 -28.24 -10.88
C HIS A 18 1.58 -28.98 -10.10
N THR A 19 1.22 -29.71 -9.06
CA THR A 19 2.14 -30.48 -8.22
C THR A 19 1.58 -31.87 -7.93
N THR A 20 2.36 -32.73 -7.24
CA THR A 20 1.89 -34.02 -6.74
C THR A 20 1.33 -33.93 -5.32
N ILE A 21 1.13 -32.72 -4.78
CA ILE A 21 0.53 -32.52 -3.46
C ILE A 21 -0.97 -32.76 -3.60
N SER A 22 -1.44 -33.90 -3.09
CA SER A 22 -2.86 -34.29 -3.13
C SER A 22 -3.52 -34.32 -1.75
N ASP A 23 -2.74 -34.19 -0.68
CA ASP A 23 -3.25 -34.06 0.68
C ASP A 23 -3.90 -32.67 0.84
N PRO A 24 -5.21 -32.58 1.11
CA PRO A 24 -5.93 -31.31 1.24
C PRO A 24 -5.36 -30.41 2.34
N GLU A 25 -4.98 -30.97 3.50
CA GLU A 25 -4.44 -30.18 4.61
C GLU A 25 -3.09 -29.55 4.24
N LEU A 26 -2.23 -30.33 3.60
CA LEU A 26 -0.96 -29.83 3.09
C LEU A 26 -1.14 -28.80 1.98
N ALA A 27 -2.09 -29.02 1.06
CA ALA A 27 -2.40 -28.06 -0.02
C ALA A 27 -2.87 -26.72 0.54
N MET A 28 -3.78 -26.72 1.52
CA MET A 28 -4.26 -25.52 2.23
C MET A 28 -3.12 -24.80 2.96
N ALA A 29 -2.26 -25.54 3.67
CA ALA A 29 -1.08 -24.94 4.33
C ALA A 29 -0.12 -24.27 3.33
N LYS A 30 0.08 -24.87 2.14
CA LYS A 30 0.88 -24.28 1.08
C LYS A 30 0.17 -23.08 0.42
N ALA A 31 -1.14 -23.12 0.26
CA ALA A 31 -1.93 -22.00 -0.23
C ALA A 31 -1.80 -20.79 0.70
N ASN A 32 -1.89 -21.00 2.01
CA ASN A 32 -1.67 -19.95 3.01
C ASN A 32 -0.28 -19.34 2.92
N SER A 33 0.76 -20.14 2.67
CA SER A 33 2.12 -19.62 2.45
C SER A 33 2.21 -18.68 1.23
N ILE A 34 1.44 -18.95 0.17
CA ILE A 34 1.34 -18.07 -1.01
C ILE A 34 0.57 -16.78 -0.67
N VAL A 35 -0.51 -16.89 0.10
CA VAL A 35 -1.32 -15.75 0.55
C VAL A 35 -0.50 -14.83 1.47
N ASP A 36 0.25 -15.38 2.41
CA ASP A 36 1.13 -14.61 3.31
C ASP A 36 2.21 -13.87 2.51
N ALA A 37 2.91 -14.58 1.61
CA ALA A 37 3.89 -13.97 0.72
C ALA A 37 3.28 -12.84 -0.14
N TRP A 38 2.03 -13.03 -0.56
CA TRP A 38 1.27 -12.03 -1.28
C TRP A 38 0.99 -10.77 -0.43
N LEU A 39 0.48 -10.94 0.79
CA LEU A 39 0.12 -9.86 1.71
C LEU A 39 1.35 -9.11 2.21
N ASP A 40 2.42 -9.82 2.53
CA ASP A 40 3.70 -9.24 2.95
C ASP A 40 4.29 -8.36 1.87
N GLY A 41 4.32 -8.85 0.61
CA GLY A 41 4.80 -8.07 -0.52
C GLY A 41 3.99 -6.80 -0.73
N LYS A 42 2.65 -6.88 -0.61
CA LYS A 42 1.76 -5.71 -0.72
C LYS A 42 2.00 -4.70 0.41
N SER A 43 2.16 -5.17 1.65
CA SER A 43 2.42 -4.33 2.81
C SER A 43 3.77 -3.64 2.70
N PHE A 44 4.80 -4.37 2.29
CA PHE A 44 6.13 -3.84 2.09
C PHE A 44 6.19 -2.78 0.97
N GLU A 45 5.51 -3.00 -0.15
CA GLU A 45 5.37 -1.99 -1.21
C GLU A 45 4.70 -0.70 -0.70
N LYS A 46 3.67 -0.83 0.15
CA LYS A 46 3.00 0.31 0.77
C LYS A 46 3.94 1.05 1.72
N ILE A 47 4.69 0.32 2.53
CA ILE A 47 5.69 0.88 3.45
C ILE A 47 6.75 1.66 2.68
N ILE A 48 7.37 1.07 1.65
CA ILE A 48 8.39 1.76 0.83
C ILE A 48 7.80 2.97 0.11
N ALA A 49 6.57 2.87 -0.41
CA ALA A 49 5.93 4.00 -1.08
C ALA A 49 5.67 5.18 -0.12
N ASN A 50 5.37 4.88 1.14
CA ASN A 50 5.12 5.85 2.19
C ASN A 50 6.38 6.33 2.90
N ASP A 51 7.50 5.62 2.78
CA ASP A 51 8.79 6.06 3.33
C ASP A 51 9.32 7.25 2.53
N LYS A 52 8.97 8.45 3.00
CA LYS A 52 9.46 9.71 2.49
C LYS A 52 10.64 10.18 3.35
N PRO A 53 11.54 11.00 2.78
CA PRO A 53 12.50 11.73 3.58
C PRO A 53 11.79 12.54 4.70
N PRO A 54 12.24 12.51 5.97
CA PRO A 54 11.57 13.20 7.06
C PRO A 54 11.42 14.72 6.83
N ASN A 55 12.38 15.35 6.14
CA ASN A 55 12.26 16.76 5.75
C ASN A 55 11.10 17.00 4.76
N GLU A 56 10.83 16.07 3.84
CA GLU A 56 9.68 16.17 2.93
C GLU A 56 8.36 16.06 3.70
N ASP A 57 8.28 15.22 4.73
CA ASP A 57 7.10 15.12 5.60
C ASP A 57 6.92 16.37 6.47
N ALA A 58 8.00 16.91 7.04
CA ALA A 58 7.97 18.16 7.79
C ALA A 58 7.49 19.33 6.92
N ASP A 59 8.04 19.46 5.72
CA ASP A 59 7.64 20.49 4.74
C ASP A 59 6.16 20.35 4.36
N LYS A 60 5.67 19.13 4.14
CA LYS A 60 4.27 18.87 3.78
C LYS A 60 3.31 19.15 4.94
N LEU A 61 3.71 18.87 6.18
CA LEU A 61 2.92 19.25 7.36
C LEU A 61 2.87 20.78 7.51
N MET A 62 4.00 21.47 7.31
CA MET A 62 4.04 22.93 7.36
C MET A 62 3.17 23.57 6.27
N GLU A 63 3.23 23.05 5.05
CA GLU A 63 2.38 23.46 3.93
C GLU A 63 0.88 23.27 4.25
N ALA A 64 0.51 22.12 4.84
CA ALA A 64 -0.86 21.86 5.25
C ALA A 64 -1.36 22.82 6.33
N SER A 65 -0.54 23.12 7.35
CA SER A 65 -0.87 24.13 8.38
C SER A 65 -1.02 25.53 7.75
N ALA A 66 -0.12 25.92 6.83
CA ALA A 66 -0.22 27.20 6.14
C ALA A 66 -1.52 27.32 5.32
N HIS A 67 -1.97 26.24 4.67
CA HIS A 67 -3.25 26.22 3.97
C HIS A 67 -4.44 26.36 4.92
N LEU A 68 -4.41 25.74 6.11
CA LEU A 68 -5.43 25.94 7.13
C LEU A 68 -5.44 27.39 7.63
N ASP A 69 -4.28 27.99 7.88
CA ASP A 69 -4.19 29.39 8.29
C ASP A 69 -4.77 30.34 7.23
N LEU A 70 -4.55 30.05 5.94
CA LEU A 70 -5.17 30.80 4.85
C LEU A 70 -6.70 30.60 4.81
N ALA A 71 -7.19 29.38 5.02
CA ALA A 71 -8.62 29.09 5.08
C ALA A 71 -9.28 29.82 6.26
N ILE A 72 -8.66 29.81 7.44
CA ILE A 72 -9.09 30.55 8.64
C ILE A 72 -9.19 32.05 8.32
N LYS A 73 -8.14 32.64 7.74
CA LYS A 73 -8.14 34.06 7.34
C LYS A 73 -9.23 34.38 6.30
N ALA A 74 -9.51 33.46 5.39
CA ALA A 74 -10.57 33.63 4.38
C ALA A 74 -11.97 33.57 5.01
N LEU A 75 -12.22 32.64 5.93
CA LEU A 75 -13.48 32.52 6.67
C LEU A 75 -13.77 33.81 7.47
N MET A 76 -12.77 34.38 8.13
CA MET A 76 -12.91 35.64 8.88
C MET A 76 -13.27 36.86 8.03
N LYS A 77 -13.18 36.77 6.69
CA LYS A 77 -13.57 37.84 5.75
C LYS A 77 -14.99 37.68 5.21
N ILE A 78 -15.69 36.61 5.56
CA ILE A 78 -17.03 36.35 5.05
C ILE A 78 -18.04 37.32 5.67
N GLY A 79 -18.70 38.10 4.82
CA GLY A 79 -19.74 39.03 5.23
C GLY A 79 -21.08 38.35 5.61
N HIS A 80 -22.07 39.17 5.94
CA HIS A 80 -23.35 38.71 6.47
C HIS A 80 -24.10 37.71 5.56
N ILE A 81 -24.17 37.97 4.25
CA ILE A 81 -24.87 37.09 3.29
C ILE A 81 -24.19 35.71 3.24
N GLY A 82 -22.86 35.66 3.21
CA GLY A 82 -22.12 34.41 3.21
C GLY A 82 -22.29 33.62 4.52
N ASN A 83 -22.35 34.31 5.66
CA ASN A 83 -22.65 33.68 6.95
C ASN A 83 -24.05 33.03 6.97
N ARG A 84 -25.06 33.71 6.43
CA ARG A 84 -26.42 33.14 6.29
C ARG A 84 -26.43 31.92 5.38
N ALA A 85 -25.70 31.95 4.28
CA ALA A 85 -25.59 30.82 3.38
C ALA A 85 -24.90 29.62 4.06
N LEU A 86 -23.79 29.83 4.77
CA LEU A 86 -23.11 28.77 5.53
C LEU A 86 -24.02 28.14 6.58
N LEU A 87 -24.74 28.97 7.34
CA LEU A 87 -25.70 28.49 8.34
C LEU A 87 -26.84 27.67 7.71
N SER A 88 -27.30 28.04 6.51
CA SER A 88 -28.36 27.29 5.81
C SER A 88 -27.92 25.91 5.28
N GLN A 89 -26.61 25.68 5.14
CA GLN A 89 -26.03 24.42 4.66
C GLN A 89 -25.55 23.49 5.78
N SER A 90 -25.56 23.94 7.04
CA SER A 90 -25.20 23.08 8.16
C SER A 90 -26.29 22.01 8.33
N ASN A 91 -25.99 20.76 7.97
CA ASN A 91 -26.88 19.59 8.10
C ASN A 91 -27.12 19.14 9.55
N ASP A 92 -26.82 20.00 10.53
CA ASP A 92 -27.01 19.63 11.92
C ASP A 92 -28.46 19.91 12.38
N ASP A 93 -29.10 18.90 12.98
CA ASP A 93 -30.25 19.03 13.91
C ASP A 93 -30.00 20.06 15.05
N ILE A 94 -28.74 20.47 15.20
CA ILE A 94 -28.22 21.52 16.08
C ILE A 94 -28.73 22.91 15.66
N SER A 95 -29.23 23.09 14.43
CA SER A 95 -29.85 24.35 13.97
C SER A 95 -31.08 24.76 14.79
N GLN A 96 -31.81 23.82 15.42
CA GLN A 96 -32.94 24.12 16.31
C GLN A 96 -32.55 24.30 17.80
N LYS A 97 -31.47 23.65 18.28
CA LYS A 97 -31.00 23.81 19.68
C LYS A 97 -30.04 24.99 19.86
N ARG A 98 -29.21 25.30 18.87
CA ARG A 98 -28.26 26.43 18.97
C ARG A 98 -28.83 27.77 18.52
N THR A 99 -29.98 27.83 17.85
CA THR A 99 -30.62 29.12 17.55
C THR A 99 -30.93 29.96 18.80
N HIS A 100 -31.01 29.33 19.99
CA HIS A 100 -31.15 30.01 21.28
C HIS A 100 -29.83 30.38 21.99
N GLU A 101 -28.71 29.70 21.70
CA GLU A 101 -27.36 30.08 22.19
C GLU A 101 -26.66 31.05 21.22
N TYR A 102 -27.02 31.02 19.93
CA TYR A 102 -26.49 31.89 18.88
C TYR A 102 -26.93 33.35 19.02
N THR A 103 -28.07 33.61 19.64
CA THR A 103 -28.51 34.96 19.99
C THR A 103 -27.74 35.55 21.18
N GLN A 104 -26.90 34.77 21.86
CA GLN A 104 -26.13 35.21 23.03
C GLN A 104 -24.62 35.37 22.78
N THR A 105 -24.10 34.95 21.62
CA THR A 105 -22.69 35.16 21.25
C THR A 105 -22.59 36.04 20.01
N GLU A 106 -21.84 37.14 20.08
CA GLU A 106 -21.63 38.08 18.96
C GLU A 106 -20.85 37.47 17.76
N ALA A 107 -20.43 36.21 17.85
CA ALA A 107 -19.57 35.56 16.87
C ALA A 107 -20.35 35.05 15.65
N SER A 108 -19.84 35.34 14.45
CA SER A 108 -20.45 34.87 13.19
C SER A 108 -20.21 33.36 12.96
N TYR A 109 -21.06 32.68 12.17
CA TYR A 109 -20.89 31.25 11.89
C TYR A 109 -19.55 30.94 11.19
N SER A 110 -19.09 31.84 10.31
CA SER A 110 -17.76 31.77 9.70
C SER A 110 -16.62 31.86 10.70
N GLU A 111 -16.77 32.63 11.77
CA GLU A 111 -15.81 32.73 12.87
C GLU A 111 -15.76 31.43 13.68
N ILE A 112 -16.88 30.74 13.85
CA ILE A 112 -16.92 29.44 14.52
C ILE A 112 -16.21 28.37 13.69
N LEU A 113 -16.45 28.35 12.38
CA LEU A 113 -15.70 27.47 11.47
C LEU A 113 -14.20 27.78 11.51
N ALA A 114 -13.83 29.06 11.51
CA ALA A 114 -12.43 29.47 11.64
C ALA A 114 -11.82 28.99 12.97
N LYS A 115 -12.53 29.16 14.09
CA LYS A 115 -12.09 28.73 15.42
C LYS A 115 -12.00 27.20 15.57
N SER A 116 -12.80 26.45 14.83
CA SER A 116 -12.73 24.97 14.84
C SER A 116 -11.57 24.42 13.99
N LEU A 117 -11.06 25.19 13.04
CA LEU A 117 -9.85 24.84 12.29
C LEU A 117 -8.54 25.19 13.02
N LEU A 118 -8.56 26.16 13.95
CA LEU A 118 -7.37 26.59 14.71
C LEU A 118 -6.65 25.42 15.42
N PRO A 119 -7.34 24.58 16.23
CA PRO A 119 -6.68 23.44 16.90
C PRO A 119 -6.05 22.45 15.91
N LEU A 120 -6.65 22.28 14.72
CA LEU A 120 -6.10 21.41 13.68
C LEU A 120 -4.83 22.01 13.06
N SER A 121 -4.81 23.32 12.79
CA SER A 121 -3.61 24.00 12.29
C SER A 121 -2.47 23.89 13.31
N ASP A 122 -2.75 24.19 14.58
CA ASP A 122 -1.76 24.11 15.66
C ASP A 122 -1.24 22.68 15.87
N HIS A 123 -2.12 21.68 15.78
CA HIS A 123 -1.74 20.28 15.89
C HIS A 123 -0.81 19.84 14.75
N ILE A 124 -1.14 20.19 13.50
CA ILE A 124 -0.31 19.87 12.33
C ILE A 124 1.04 20.58 12.42
N LYS A 125 1.05 21.85 12.83
CA LYS A 125 2.28 22.62 13.02
C LYS A 125 3.15 22.02 14.12
N SER A 126 2.56 21.61 15.22
CA SER A 126 3.26 20.92 16.32
C SER A 126 3.79 19.56 15.88
N ALA A 127 3.04 18.80 15.08
CA ALA A 127 3.52 17.53 14.52
C ALA A 127 4.75 17.72 13.62
N SER A 128 4.79 18.80 12.82
CA SER A 128 5.94 19.12 11.97
C SER A 128 7.22 19.38 12.78
N SER A 129 7.12 20.02 13.96
CA SER A 129 8.29 20.34 14.79
C SER A 129 8.84 19.13 15.56
N LEU A 130 8.09 18.02 15.61
CA LEU A 130 8.56 16.75 16.16
C LEU A 130 9.49 16.00 15.20
N ILE A 131 9.45 16.34 13.90
CA ILE A 131 10.33 15.75 12.89
C ILE A 131 11.66 16.50 12.87
N LYS A 132 12.74 15.81 13.21
CA LYS A 132 14.09 16.39 13.30
C LYS A 132 14.86 16.20 11.99
N HIS A 133 15.86 17.07 11.78
CA HIS A 133 16.74 16.99 10.61
C HIS A 133 17.61 15.74 10.56
N ASP A 134 17.84 15.09 11.71
CA ASP A 134 18.60 13.85 11.85
C ASP A 134 17.73 12.60 11.90
N ASP A 135 16.40 12.73 11.79
CA ASP A 135 15.52 11.58 11.68
C ASP A 135 15.82 10.80 10.39
N LEU A 136 15.75 9.47 10.51
CA LEU A 136 15.93 8.54 9.41
C LEU A 136 14.59 7.94 9.02
N GLY A 137 14.33 7.87 7.72
CA GLY A 137 13.25 7.08 7.17
C GLY A 137 13.49 5.59 7.42
N LEU A 138 12.42 4.80 7.37
CA LEU A 138 12.44 3.39 7.70
C LEU A 138 13.42 2.61 6.80
N VAL A 139 13.51 2.93 5.52
CA VAL A 139 14.46 2.25 4.61
C VAL A 139 15.90 2.54 5.02
N ALA A 140 16.21 3.75 5.50
CA ALA A 140 17.55 4.06 5.98
C ALA A 140 17.90 3.30 7.26
N ILE A 141 16.94 3.18 8.18
CA ILE A 141 17.08 2.40 9.41
C ILE A 141 17.34 0.93 9.07
N LEU A 142 16.50 0.34 8.23
CA LEU A 142 16.60 -1.08 7.85
C LEU A 142 17.85 -1.38 7.01
N SER A 143 18.34 -0.41 6.23
CA SER A 143 19.55 -0.55 5.42
C SER A 143 20.83 -0.21 6.19
N ASN A 144 20.71 0.18 7.47
CA ASN A 144 21.82 0.67 8.30
C ASN A 144 22.63 1.79 7.62
N THR A 145 21.93 2.72 6.95
CA THR A 145 22.54 3.85 6.25
C THR A 145 22.34 5.15 7.02
N LYS A 146 23.37 6.00 7.08
CA LYS A 146 23.33 7.29 7.80
C LYS A 146 22.45 8.37 7.17
N LYS A 147 21.85 8.10 5.99
CA LYS A 147 21.00 9.03 5.25
C LYS A 147 19.92 8.26 4.52
N ASN A 148 18.79 8.91 4.26
CA ASN A 148 17.74 8.37 3.40
C ASN A 148 18.28 8.09 2.01
N PRO A 149 18.27 6.82 1.56
CA PRO A 149 18.73 6.51 0.22
C PRO A 149 17.85 7.27 -0.79
N PRO A 150 18.44 7.77 -1.88
CA PRO A 150 17.65 8.44 -2.90
C PRO A 150 16.60 7.47 -3.42
N ARG A 151 15.36 7.95 -3.61
CA ARG A 151 14.32 7.18 -4.30
C ARG A 151 14.89 6.71 -5.63
N LYS A 152 15.08 5.40 -5.78
CA LYS A 152 15.60 4.81 -7.03
C LYS A 152 14.69 5.27 -8.18
N LYS A 153 15.21 6.13 -9.06
CA LYS A 153 14.58 6.49 -10.33
C LYS A 153 14.72 5.29 -11.26
N GLY A 154 13.83 4.31 -11.12
CA GLY A 154 13.85 3.06 -11.87
C GLY A 154 12.52 2.32 -11.74
N ARG A 155 12.40 1.17 -12.43
CA ARG A 155 11.22 0.32 -12.33
C ARG A 155 11.04 -0.13 -10.88
N LYS A 156 9.89 0.18 -10.27
CA LYS A 156 9.56 -0.29 -8.91
C LYS A 156 9.71 -1.81 -8.86
N GLN A 157 10.49 -2.32 -7.91
CA GLN A 157 10.54 -3.74 -7.64
C GLN A 157 9.14 -4.18 -7.19
N ASN A 158 8.60 -5.19 -7.87
CA ASN A 158 7.30 -5.76 -7.54
C ASN A 158 7.54 -6.87 -6.50
N PHE A 159 7.69 -6.47 -5.24
CA PHE A 159 7.97 -7.37 -4.12
C PHE A 159 6.86 -8.39 -3.95
N ARG A 160 5.63 -8.00 -4.28
CA ARG A 160 4.49 -8.89 -4.34
C ARG A 160 4.73 -10.06 -5.29
N ALA A 161 5.14 -9.78 -6.52
CA ALA A 161 5.46 -10.81 -7.52
C ALA A 161 6.68 -11.63 -7.11
N LEU A 162 7.72 -11.00 -6.56
CA LEU A 162 8.94 -11.67 -6.12
C LEU A 162 8.69 -12.66 -4.97
N ASN A 163 7.99 -12.24 -3.92
CA ASN A 163 7.69 -13.08 -2.76
C ASN A 163 6.78 -14.25 -3.13
N VAL A 164 5.74 -14.00 -3.92
CA VAL A 164 4.87 -15.07 -4.44
C VAL A 164 5.66 -16.04 -5.32
N THR A 165 6.56 -15.55 -6.17
CA THR A 165 7.43 -16.43 -6.98
C THR A 165 8.30 -17.32 -6.12
N ARG A 166 8.90 -16.80 -5.04
CA ARG A 166 9.69 -17.59 -4.09
C ARG A 166 8.85 -18.66 -3.39
N ALA A 167 7.67 -18.29 -2.89
CA ALA A 167 6.76 -19.24 -2.25
C ALA A 167 6.34 -20.35 -3.22
N CYS A 168 5.91 -19.98 -4.44
CA CYS A 168 5.58 -20.93 -5.49
C CYS A 168 6.75 -21.84 -5.85
N ALA A 169 7.98 -21.33 -5.93
CA ALA A 169 9.15 -22.13 -6.26
C ALA A 169 9.38 -23.23 -5.21
N VAL A 170 9.37 -22.88 -3.92
CA VAL A 170 9.52 -23.84 -2.82
C VAL A 170 8.43 -24.92 -2.87
N ILE A 171 7.18 -24.51 -3.09
CA ILE A 171 6.04 -25.43 -3.16
C ILE A 171 6.16 -26.36 -4.37
N PHE A 172 6.51 -25.81 -5.52
CA PHE A 172 6.66 -26.55 -6.77
C PHE A 172 7.79 -27.58 -6.67
N GLU A 173 8.95 -27.18 -6.15
CA GLU A 173 10.10 -28.08 -5.99
C GLU A 173 9.80 -29.20 -4.99
N ALA A 174 9.18 -28.88 -3.86
CA ALA A 174 8.76 -29.88 -2.88
C ALA A 174 7.70 -30.83 -3.42
N GLY A 175 6.76 -30.31 -4.22
CA GLY A 175 5.64 -31.06 -4.77
C GLY A 175 5.91 -31.75 -6.10
N THR A 176 7.08 -31.57 -6.74
CA THR A 176 7.37 -32.24 -8.02
C THR A 176 8.76 -32.86 -8.09
N GLY A 177 9.66 -32.47 -7.19
CA GLY A 177 11.10 -32.79 -7.28
C GLY A 177 11.81 -32.10 -8.45
N LEU A 178 11.12 -31.25 -9.22
CA LEU A 178 11.66 -30.54 -10.37
C LEU A 178 12.02 -29.11 -9.98
N LYS A 179 13.17 -28.63 -10.47
CA LYS A 179 13.61 -27.24 -10.24
C LYS A 179 12.65 -26.21 -10.83
N ALA A 180 12.47 -25.10 -10.11
CA ALA A 180 11.67 -23.95 -10.49
C ALA A 180 12.33 -23.12 -11.61
N LYS A 181 12.33 -23.65 -12.85
CA LYS A 181 12.98 -23.02 -14.02
C LYS A 181 12.00 -22.82 -15.18
N ILE A 182 12.30 -21.84 -16.03
CA ILE A 182 11.69 -21.75 -17.36
C ILE A 182 12.24 -22.90 -18.21
N THR A 183 11.34 -23.68 -18.82
CA THR A 183 11.70 -24.52 -19.95
C THR A 183 11.19 -23.87 -21.22
N ARG A 184 12.05 -23.80 -22.24
CA ARG A 184 11.58 -23.45 -23.59
C ARG A 184 10.98 -24.71 -24.18
N ASN A 185 9.77 -24.62 -24.72
CA ASN A 185 9.17 -25.75 -25.42
C ASN A 185 9.99 -26.01 -26.68
N THR A 186 10.69 -27.14 -26.76
CA THR A 186 11.59 -27.46 -27.89
C THR A 186 10.83 -27.93 -29.13
N TYR A 187 9.52 -28.15 -29.03
CA TYR A 187 8.68 -28.67 -30.12
C TYR A 187 7.81 -27.63 -30.81
N VAL A 188 7.75 -26.42 -30.27
CA VAL A 188 7.00 -25.31 -30.86
C VAL A 188 7.99 -24.17 -30.99
N ASP A 189 8.26 -23.78 -32.23
CA ASP A 189 9.19 -22.70 -32.61
C ASP A 189 8.62 -21.33 -32.18
N SER A 190 8.44 -21.18 -30.86
CA SER A 190 7.93 -19.99 -30.22
C SER A 190 8.95 -19.55 -29.19
N SER A 191 9.39 -18.31 -29.31
CA SER A 191 10.26 -17.62 -28.36
C SER A 191 9.63 -17.42 -26.97
N THR A 192 8.48 -18.03 -26.71
CA THR A 192 7.64 -17.85 -25.52
C THR A 192 8.19 -18.68 -24.36
N ALA A 193 8.40 -18.06 -23.21
CA ALA A 193 8.73 -18.79 -21.99
C ALA A 193 7.60 -19.77 -21.62
N GLY A 194 7.98 -20.97 -21.20
CA GLY A 194 7.05 -22.04 -20.85
C GLY A 194 7.58 -22.93 -19.72
N GLY A 195 6.93 -24.09 -19.57
CA GLY A 195 7.25 -25.08 -18.55
C GLY A 195 6.22 -25.18 -17.43
N ALA A 196 6.28 -26.29 -16.69
CA ALA A 196 5.34 -26.58 -15.60
C ALA A 196 5.34 -25.47 -14.53
N PHE A 197 6.54 -25.03 -14.10
CA PHE A 197 6.63 -23.93 -13.13
C PHE A 197 6.12 -22.59 -13.68
N HIS A 198 6.38 -22.30 -14.96
CA HIS A 198 5.88 -21.08 -15.59
C HIS A 198 4.33 -21.07 -15.67
N ALA A 199 3.72 -22.21 -16.01
CA ALA A 199 2.26 -22.36 -16.03
C ALA A 199 1.67 -22.18 -14.62
N PHE A 200 2.24 -22.84 -13.62
CA PHE A 200 1.85 -22.71 -12.22
C PHE A 200 1.90 -21.26 -11.74
N LEU A 201 3.05 -20.60 -11.91
CA LEU A 201 3.23 -19.21 -11.47
C LEU A 201 2.31 -18.24 -12.21
N SER A 202 2.09 -18.45 -13.51
CA SER A 202 1.21 -17.61 -14.32
C SER A 202 -0.25 -17.71 -13.86
N GLU A 203 -0.71 -18.91 -13.48
CA GLU A 203 -2.07 -19.13 -12.99
C GLU A 203 -2.28 -18.48 -11.61
N VAL A 204 -1.30 -18.63 -10.70
CA VAL A 204 -1.30 -17.93 -9.40
C VAL A 204 -1.28 -16.41 -9.58
N PHE A 205 -0.43 -15.88 -10.46
CA PHE A 205 -0.36 -14.43 -10.73
C PHE A 205 -1.68 -13.91 -11.29
N LYS A 206 -2.29 -14.64 -12.22
CA LYS A 206 -3.58 -14.29 -12.81
C LYS A 206 -4.68 -14.24 -11.75
N PHE A 207 -4.77 -15.27 -10.91
CA PHE A 207 -5.78 -15.35 -9.85
C PHE A 207 -5.63 -14.21 -8.84
N LEU A 208 -4.42 -13.98 -8.34
CA LEU A 208 -4.14 -12.91 -7.39
C LEU A 208 -4.24 -11.51 -8.03
N GLY A 209 -4.25 -11.39 -9.37
CA GLY A 209 -4.23 -10.10 -10.06
C GLY A 209 -2.87 -9.40 -10.00
N ILE A 210 -1.78 -10.18 -9.99
CA ILE A 210 -0.40 -9.69 -10.06
C ILE A 210 -0.08 -9.35 -11.52
N LYS A 211 0.00 -8.04 -11.83
CA LYS A 211 0.38 -7.55 -13.17
C LYS A 211 1.91 -7.60 -13.35
N ALA A 212 2.45 -8.81 -13.45
CA ALA A 212 3.88 -9.08 -13.61
C ALA A 212 4.13 -10.19 -14.65
N SER A 213 5.31 -10.17 -15.27
CA SER A 213 5.75 -11.27 -16.14
C SER A 213 6.32 -12.40 -15.29
N ALA A 214 5.64 -13.56 -15.29
CA ALA A 214 6.14 -14.78 -14.62
C ALA A 214 7.57 -15.12 -15.09
N GLU A 215 7.83 -15.06 -16.40
CA GLU A 215 9.17 -15.25 -16.98
C GLU A 215 10.24 -14.35 -16.33
N HIS A 216 9.95 -13.06 -16.16
CA HIS A 216 10.91 -12.13 -15.56
C HIS A 216 11.30 -12.57 -14.14
N PHE A 217 10.31 -12.91 -13.32
CA PHE A 217 10.54 -13.28 -11.92
C PHE A 217 11.18 -14.66 -11.76
N ILE A 218 10.93 -15.61 -12.67
CA ILE A 218 11.65 -16.90 -12.67
C ILE A 218 13.14 -16.69 -13.00
N LYS A 219 13.45 -15.80 -13.95
CA LYS A 219 14.86 -15.44 -14.27
C LYS A 219 15.53 -14.72 -13.10
N GLU A 220 14.80 -13.83 -12.42
CA GLU A 220 15.28 -13.12 -11.25
C GLU A 220 15.60 -14.09 -10.11
N LEU A 221 14.68 -15.02 -9.78
CA LEU A 221 14.88 -16.07 -8.79
C LEU A 221 16.16 -16.88 -9.05
N ARG A 222 16.36 -17.33 -10.29
CA ARG A 222 17.56 -18.09 -10.69
C ARG A 222 18.85 -17.27 -10.55
N SER A 223 18.78 -15.97 -10.82
CA SER A 223 19.93 -15.07 -10.69
C SER A 223 20.31 -14.86 -9.22
N GLU A 224 19.33 -14.90 -8.31
CA GLU A 224 19.57 -14.85 -6.85
C GLU A 224 20.23 -16.14 -6.34
N GLU A 225 19.79 -17.30 -6.83
CA GLU A 225 20.38 -18.60 -6.46
C GLU A 225 21.85 -18.70 -6.88
N MET A 226 22.23 -18.18 -8.04
CA MET A 226 23.63 -18.17 -8.51
C MET A 226 24.54 -17.21 -7.75
N ARG A 227 23.98 -16.28 -6.96
CA ARG A 227 24.73 -15.31 -6.16
C ARG A 227 24.94 -15.76 -4.72
N LYS A 228 24.27 -16.83 -4.28
CA LYS A 228 24.47 -17.48 -2.99
C LYS A 228 25.56 -18.53 -3.10
#